data_AF-A0A8T4Y1V0-F1
#
_entry.id   AF-A0A8T4Y1V0-F1
#
_cell.length_a   1.000
_cell.length_b   1.000
_cell.length_c   1.000
_cell.angle_alpha   90.00
_cell.angle_beta   90.00
_cell.angle_gamma   90.00
#
_symmetry.space_group_name_H-M   'P 1'
#
loop_
_entity.id
_entity.type
_entity.pdbx_description
1 polymer ?
#
loop_
_entity_poly.entity_id
_entity_poly.type
_entity_poly.pdbx_seq_one_letter_code
_entity_poly.pdbx_strand_id
1 'polypeptide(L)'
;MFIDDMASQVKYYPKGLWVETEGFKAANQGYFWEVNHLPAVEYQSRYLRGYYGEVEHFIDSILENKPPKPDVEDGLKALKLAEAVWRSVCERRAVNFQ
;
A
#
# COMPACT_ATOMS: atom_id res chain seq x y z
N MET A 1 -8.98 -16.66 13.99
CA MET A 1 -8.39 -16.91 12.67
C MET A 1 -6.91 -16.64 12.81
N PHE A 2 -6.08 -17.68 12.67
CA PHE A 2 -4.63 -17.53 12.67
C PHE A 2 -4.21 -17.20 11.24
N ILE A 3 -3.60 -16.04 11.05
CA ILE A 3 -2.90 -15.72 9.81
C ILE A 3 -1.43 -15.75 10.19
N ASP A 4 -0.67 -16.68 9.60
CA ASP A 4 0.78 -16.71 9.74
C ASP A 4 1.34 -15.75 8.69
N ASP A 5 2.11 -14.76 9.10
CA ASP A 5 2.67 -13.78 8.18
C ASP A 5 3.99 -14.24 7.55
N MET A 6 4.45 -15.46 7.90
CA MET A 6 5.61 -16.19 7.36
C MET A 6 6.93 -15.41 7.31
N ALA A 7 6.99 -14.21 7.88
CA ALA A 7 8.15 -13.32 7.85
C ALA A 7 8.56 -12.89 9.26
N SER A 8 7.62 -12.76 10.21
CA SER A 8 7.90 -12.26 11.56
C SER A 8 7.36 -13.15 12.69
N GLN A 9 6.60 -14.21 12.38
CA GLN A 9 5.88 -15.02 13.38
C GLN A 9 5.06 -14.16 14.35
N VAL A 10 4.62 -12.97 13.93
CA VAL A 10 3.91 -12.05 14.81
C VAL A 10 2.54 -12.62 15.12
N LYS A 11 2.32 -12.89 16.41
CA LYS A 11 1.03 -13.37 16.92
C LYS A 11 0.03 -12.23 16.82
N TYR A 12 -0.98 -12.40 15.97
CA TYR A 12 -2.11 -11.50 15.93
C TYR A 12 -2.96 -11.67 17.19
N TYR A 13 -3.13 -10.59 17.93
CA TYR A 13 -3.94 -10.56 19.13
C TYR A 13 -5.41 -10.23 18.78
N PRO A 14 -6.40 -10.94 19.35
CA PRO A 14 -7.80 -10.56 19.22
C PRO A 14 -8.02 -9.13 19.71
N LYS A 15 -9.06 -8.45 19.19
CA LYS A 15 -9.34 -7.02 19.43
C LYS A 15 -9.30 -6.61 20.91
N GLY A 16 -9.71 -7.50 21.83
CA GLY A 16 -9.64 -7.25 23.29
C GLY A 16 -8.24 -7.27 23.90
N LEU A 17 -7.21 -7.56 23.11
CA LEU A 17 -5.79 -7.60 23.49
C LEU A 17 -4.96 -6.59 22.67
N TRP A 18 -5.60 -5.67 21.96
CA TRP A 18 -4.91 -4.60 21.25
C TRP A 18 -4.33 -3.60 22.27
N VAL A 19 -3.12 -3.12 22.02
CA VAL A 19 -2.49 -2.09 22.85
C VAL A 19 -3.25 -0.78 22.66
N GLU A 20 -3.75 -0.22 23.76
CA GLU A 20 -4.37 1.10 23.77
C GLU A 20 -3.32 2.16 23.40
N THR A 21 -3.63 2.98 22.40
CA THR A 21 -2.68 3.95 21.86
C THR A 21 -2.74 5.29 22.58
N GLU A 22 -3.02 5.28 23.88
CA GLU A 22 -3.00 6.49 24.68
C GLU A 22 -1.54 6.99 24.80
N GLY A 23 -1.29 8.21 24.33
CA GLY A 23 0.04 8.83 24.39
C GLY A 23 0.93 8.66 23.16
N PHE A 24 0.51 7.95 22.11
CA PHE A 24 1.22 7.93 20.82
C PHE A 24 0.28 7.76 19.63
N LYS A 25 0.67 8.29 18.47
CA LYS A 25 -0.15 8.24 17.25
C LYS A 25 0.14 6.95 16.47
N ALA A 26 -0.83 6.04 16.42
CA ALA A 26 -0.77 4.88 15.54
C ALA A 26 -1.30 5.23 14.15
N ALA A 27 -0.45 5.10 13.12
CA ALA A 27 -0.89 5.10 11.73
C ALA A 27 -1.17 3.63 11.35
N ASN A 28 -2.40 3.32 10.90
CA ASN A 28 -2.89 1.98 10.48
C ASN A 28 -3.66 1.16 11.54
N GLN A 29 -4.54 1.76 12.34
CA GLN A 29 -5.49 1.00 13.18
C GLN A 29 -6.55 0.18 12.39
N GLY A 30 -6.48 0.14 11.06
CA GLY A 30 -7.51 -0.46 10.21
C GLY A 30 -7.50 -1.98 10.17
N TYR A 31 -6.34 -2.64 9.98
CA TYR A 31 -6.28 -4.09 9.73
C TYR A 31 -4.96 -4.79 10.14
N PHE A 32 -3.91 -4.06 10.53
CA PHE A 32 -2.69 -4.62 11.12
C PHE A 32 -1.96 -3.54 11.92
N TRP A 33 -1.38 -3.89 13.06
CA TRP A 33 -0.63 -2.95 13.90
C TRP A 33 0.87 -3.21 13.73
N GLU A 34 1.64 -2.16 13.46
CA GLU A 34 3.10 -2.21 13.42
C GLU A 34 3.68 -1.06 14.25
N VAL A 35 4.63 -1.37 15.13
CA VAL A 35 5.44 -0.33 15.77
C VAL A 35 6.29 0.34 14.69
N ASN A 36 5.94 1.58 14.36
CA ASN A 36 6.78 2.44 13.53
C ASN A 36 8.05 2.82 14.31
N HIS A 37 9.07 1.97 14.24
CA HIS A 37 10.38 2.20 14.87
C HIS A 37 11.43 2.73 13.88
N LEU A 38 11.09 2.79 12.58
CA LEU A 38 11.99 3.26 11.53
C LEU A 38 11.69 4.73 11.18
N PRO A 39 12.74 5.52 10.90
CA PRO A 39 12.63 6.98 10.80
C PRO A 39 11.92 7.48 9.54
N ALA A 40 11.82 6.67 8.49
CA ALA A 40 11.22 7.04 7.22
C ALA A 40 10.04 6.14 6.85
N VAL A 41 9.07 6.72 6.13
CA VAL A 41 7.80 6.06 5.79
C VAL A 41 8.02 4.89 4.83
N GLU A 42 8.99 5.02 3.94
CA GLU A 42 9.40 4.06 2.93
C GLU A 42 9.98 2.78 3.54
N TYR A 43 10.50 2.87 4.76
CA TYR A 43 11.06 1.74 5.51
C TYR A 43 10.01 0.99 6.35
N GLN A 44 8.78 1.49 6.41
CA GLN A 44 7.72 0.81 7.16
C GLN A 44 7.35 -0.50 6.47
N SER A 45 7.00 -1.51 7.27
CA SER A 45 6.77 -2.86 6.74
C SER A 45 5.63 -2.89 5.71
N ARG A 46 4.63 -2.00 5.84
CA ARG A 46 3.62 -1.75 4.78
C ARG A 46 4.23 -1.55 3.39
N TYR A 47 5.24 -0.70 3.24
CA TYR A 47 5.85 -0.39 1.94
C TYR A 47 6.84 -1.45 1.53
N LEU A 48 7.61 -2.00 2.47
CA LEU A 48 8.51 -3.11 2.20
C LEU A 48 7.76 -4.31 1.61
N ARG A 49 6.58 -4.68 2.14
CA ARG A 49 5.72 -5.74 1.56
C ARG A 49 5.26 -5.39 0.14
N GLY A 50 4.95 -4.12 -0.13
CA GLY A 50 4.61 -3.65 -1.47
C GLY A 50 5.75 -3.89 -2.45
N TYR A 51 6.98 -3.51 -2.09
CA TYR A 51 8.16 -3.73 -2.93
C TYR A 51 8.48 -5.21 -3.13
N TYR A 52 8.43 -6.03 -2.08
CA TYR A 52 8.64 -7.47 -2.22
C TYR A 52 7.60 -8.12 -3.13
N GLY A 53 6.32 -7.80 -2.94
CA GLY A 53 5.24 -8.33 -3.78
C GLY A 53 5.33 -7.88 -5.24
N GLU A 54 5.80 -6.66 -5.50
CA GLU A 54 6.04 -6.16 -6.87
C GLU A 54 7.14 -6.97 -7.57
N VAL A 55 8.26 -7.23 -6.90
CA VAL A 55 9.36 -8.01 -7.46
C VAL A 55 8.96 -9.47 -7.67
N GLU A 56 8.28 -10.09 -6.70
CA GLU A 56 7.75 -11.45 -6.80
C GLU A 56 6.80 -11.57 -8.00
N HIS A 57 5.81 -10.69 -8.10
CA HIS A 57 4.85 -10.68 -9.22
C HIS A 57 5.52 -10.49 -10.58
N PHE A 58 6.55 -9.65 -10.66
CA PHE A 58 7.31 -9.47 -11.89
C PHE A 58 8.06 -10.75 -12.30
N ILE A 59 8.71 -11.41 -11.35
CA ILE A 59 9.40 -12.69 -11.59
C ILE A 59 8.39 -13.76 -12.06
N ASP A 60 7.26 -13.89 -11.36
CA ASP A 60 6.21 -14.84 -11.70
C ASP A 60 5.64 -14.59 -13.09
N SER A 61 5.43 -13.31 -13.44
CA SER A 61 4.97 -12.91 -14.78
C SER A 61 5.92 -13.38 -15.89
N ILE A 62 7.25 -13.31 -15.65
CA ILE A 62 8.25 -13.83 -16.58
C ILE A 62 8.20 -15.36 -16.65
N LEU A 63 8.21 -16.04 -15.49
CA LEU A 63 8.26 -17.50 -15.41
C LEU A 63 7.01 -18.16 -16.01
N GLU A 64 5.84 -17.55 -15.80
CA GLU A 64 4.55 -18.04 -16.29
C GLU A 64 4.20 -17.53 -17.69
N ASN A 65 5.04 -16.67 -18.29
CA ASN A 65 4.79 -16.00 -19.55
C ASN A 65 3.43 -15.28 -19.58
N LYS A 66 3.13 -14.54 -18.49
CA LYS A 66 1.92 -13.72 -18.35
C LYS A 66 2.31 -12.24 -18.33
N PRO A 67 1.50 -11.35 -18.94
CA PRO A 67 1.78 -9.92 -18.90
C PRO A 67 1.67 -9.41 -17.45
N PRO A 68 2.70 -8.70 -16.93
CA PRO A 68 2.64 -8.14 -15.59
C PRO A 68 1.58 -7.04 -15.53
N LYS A 69 1.12 -6.79 -14.31
CA LYS A 69 0.22 -5.70 -13.93
C LYS A 69 0.78 -4.97 -12.72
N PRO A 70 0.66 -3.65 -12.61
CA PRO A 70 0.08 -2.73 -13.60
C PRO A 70 0.93 -2.63 -14.89
N ASP A 71 0.30 -2.27 -16.00
CA ASP A 71 0.97 -2.06 -17.28
C ASP A 71 1.02 -0.57 -17.69
N VAL A 72 1.50 -0.30 -18.91
CA VAL A 72 1.62 1.07 -19.44
C VAL A 72 0.28 1.80 -19.53
N GLU A 73 -0.82 1.09 -19.83
CA GLU A 73 -2.15 1.68 -19.95
C GLU A 73 -2.70 2.07 -18.57
N ASP A 74 -2.42 1.25 -17.56
CA ASP A 74 -2.73 1.57 -16.16
C ASP A 74 -1.97 2.83 -15.73
N GLY A 75 -0.69 2.95 -16.09
CA GLY A 75 0.12 4.14 -15.84
C GLY A 75 -0.39 5.40 -16.55
N LEU A 76 -0.75 5.29 -17.82
CA LEU A 76 -1.29 6.41 -18.61
C LEU A 76 -2.62 6.93 -18.04
N LYS A 77 -3.51 6.02 -17.64
CA LYS A 77 -4.80 6.40 -16.99
C LYS A 77 -4.57 7.10 -15.66
N ALA A 78 -3.63 6.62 -14.86
CA ALA A 78 -3.27 7.25 -13.59
C ALA A 78 -2.72 8.67 -13.81
N LEU A 79 -1.88 8.87 -14.82
CA LEU A 79 -1.33 10.19 -15.16
C LEU A 79 -2.43 11.16 -15.60
N LYS A 80 -3.30 10.75 -16.54
CA LYS A 80 -4.43 11.56 -17.00
C LYS A 80 -5.36 11.99 -15.85
N LEU A 81 -5.61 11.08 -14.91
CA LEU A 81 -6.38 11.38 -13.71
C LEU A 81 -5.66 12.44 -12.86
N ALA A 82 -4.36 12.30 -12.62
CA ALA A 82 -3.58 13.27 -11.86
C ALA A 82 -3.61 14.67 -12.50
N GLU A 83 -3.46 14.76 -13.82
CA GLU A 83 -3.56 16.02 -14.56
C GLU A 83 -4.97 16.65 -14.45
N ALA A 84 -6.02 15.84 -14.52
CA ALA A 84 -7.39 16.33 -14.37
C ALA A 84 -7.68 16.85 -12.97
N VAL A 85 -7.17 16.17 -11.93
CA VAL A 85 -7.23 16.65 -10.54
C VAL A 85 -6.50 17.98 -10.41
N TRP A 86 -5.29 18.08 -10.97
CA TRP A 86 -4.52 19.32 -10.94
C TRP A 86 -5.28 20.49 -11.60
N ARG A 87 -5.82 20.26 -12.80
CA ARG A 87 -6.65 21.25 -13.51
C ARG A 87 -7.90 21.65 -12.72
N SER A 88 -8.59 20.69 -12.12
CA SER A 88 -9.76 20.93 -11.28
C SER A 88 -9.45 21.88 -10.13
N VAL A 89 -8.31 21.67 -9.46
CA VAL A 89 -7.84 22.55 -8.37
C VAL A 89 -7.55 23.96 -8.87
N CYS A 90 -6.84 24.09 -10.00
CA CYS A 90 -6.51 25.40 -10.58
C CYS A 90 -7.76 26.16 -11.07
N GLU A 91 -8.70 25.46 -11.70
CA GLU A 91 -9.90 26.05 -12.30
C GLU A 91 -11.07 26.17 -11.30
N ARG A 92 -10.94 25.60 -10.09
CA ARG A 92 -11.96 25.54 -9.03
C ARG A 92 -13.31 24.98 -9.51
N ARG A 93 -13.27 24.01 -10.40
CA ARG A 93 -14.45 23.34 -10.97
C ARG A 93 -14.13 21.89 -11.32
N ALA A 94 -15.17 21.05 -11.37
CA ALA A 94 -15.01 19.70 -11.88
C ALA A 94 -14.56 19.69 -13.35
N VAL A 95 -13.65 18.76 -13.68
CA VAL A 95 -13.09 18.55 -15.01
C VAL A 95 -13.29 17.07 -15.38
N ASN A 96 -13.76 16.81 -16.60
CA ASN A 96 -13.86 15.46 -17.14
C ASN A 96 -12.49 15.01 -17.67
N PHE A 97 -12.17 13.72 -17.52
CA PHE A 97 -10.99 13.11 -18.10
C PHE A 97 -11.40 11.84 -18.86
N GLN A 98 -10.74 11.58 -19.99
CA GLN A 98 -10.96 10.41 -20.87
C GLN A 98 -9.72 9.52 -20.89
#